data_AF-A0A7R9ERT6-F1
#
_entry.id   AF-A0A7R9ERT6-F1
#
_cell.length_a   1.000
_cell.length_b   1.000
_cell.length_c   1.000
_cell.angle_alpha   90.00
_cell.angle_beta   90.00
_cell.angle_gamma   90.00
#
_symmetry.space_group_name_H-M   'P 1'
#
loop_
_entity.id
_entity.type
_entity.pdbx_description
1 polymer ?
#
loop_
_entity_poly.entity_id
_entity_poly.type
_entity_poly.pdbx_seq_one_letter_code
_entity_poly.pdbx_strand_id
1 'polypeptide(L)'
;MWGCVLDVLSMGELEKDMNQLRNGLKEVEREIEFHRSQQVTSADRFLPVMKEFLSSATCRFSELEDLFQDMKTRVSDALFNLYFDRAVRLFGEDNSTIQPDDFFGIFDAFLVAFSEARQDNDNIKRRREEEEKRVLQEAELKKRTIERKNSRDGILAKVGNSLKNGLSNGLSSSTRRESTGDAKGEFDDLISALRTGDVFGEDMAKFKRSRKARVVTNGNSPTRMNSLNKEDSRERVLSNSRKGQ
;
A
#
# COMPACT_ATOMS: atom_id res chain seq x y z
N MET A 1 -2.06 -51.91 21.98
CA MET A 1 -0.95 -52.73 21.44
C MET A 1 -0.41 -52.21 20.09
N TRP A 2 -0.77 -50.99 19.65
CA TRP A 2 -0.28 -50.39 18.39
C TRP A 2 0.77 -49.28 18.61
N GLY A 3 1.14 -48.99 19.87
CA GLY A 3 2.06 -47.90 20.23
C GLY A 3 3.53 -48.31 20.35
N CYS A 4 3.91 -49.56 20.05
CA CYS A 4 5.27 -50.06 20.30
C CYS A 4 6.06 -50.40 19.01
N VAL A 5 5.52 -50.12 17.82
CA VAL A 5 6.17 -50.50 16.54
C VAL A 5 6.82 -49.29 15.83
N LEU A 6 6.55 -48.07 16.27
CA LEU A 6 7.12 -46.85 15.66
C LEU A 6 8.45 -46.39 16.29
N ASP A 7 8.90 -47.01 17.39
CA ASP A 7 10.11 -46.59 18.12
C ASP A 7 11.43 -47.18 17.59
N VAL A 8 11.43 -47.94 16.50
CA VAL A 8 12.65 -48.62 16.00
C VAL A 8 13.30 -47.91 14.80
N LEU A 9 12.62 -46.95 14.19
CA LEU A 9 13.09 -46.23 13.00
C LEU A 9 12.94 -44.72 13.17
N SER A 10 14.06 -44.05 13.45
CA SER A 10 14.10 -42.58 13.45
C SER A 10 14.27 -42.08 12.02
N MET A 11 13.24 -41.43 11.48
CA MET A 11 13.29 -40.82 10.14
C MET A 11 14.45 -39.81 10.04
N GLY A 12 14.72 -39.06 11.10
CA GLY A 12 15.82 -38.09 11.14
C GLY A 12 17.21 -38.74 11.13
N GLU A 13 17.38 -39.91 11.75
CA GLU A 13 18.63 -40.66 11.66
C GLU A 13 18.83 -41.25 10.26
N LEU A 14 17.75 -41.79 9.67
CA LEU A 14 17.82 -42.34 8.32
C LEU A 14 18.10 -41.25 7.26
N GLU A 15 17.52 -40.05 7.42
CA GLU A 15 17.88 -38.88 6.60
C GLU A 15 19.36 -38.53 6.73
N LYS A 16 19.90 -38.60 7.95
CA LYS A 16 21.32 -38.34 8.21
C LYS A 16 22.20 -39.39 7.54
N ASP A 17 21.83 -40.66 7.59
CA ASP A 17 22.58 -41.76 6.98
C ASP A 17 22.54 -41.71 5.45
N MET A 18 21.38 -41.39 4.86
CA MET A 18 21.24 -41.15 3.42
C MET A 18 22.14 -39.99 2.94
N ASN A 19 22.22 -38.91 3.73
CA ASN A 19 23.12 -37.79 3.44
C ASN A 19 24.60 -38.17 3.54
N GLN A 20 24.97 -38.99 4.53
CA GLN A 20 26.34 -39.49 4.67
C GLN A 20 26.75 -40.35 3.48
N LEU A 21 25.91 -41.28 3.04
CA LEU A 21 26.16 -42.13 1.86
C LEU A 21 26.30 -41.28 0.58
N ARG A 22 25.40 -40.31 0.40
CA ARG A 22 25.45 -39.37 -0.74
C ARG A 22 26.75 -38.58 -0.76
N ASN A 23 27.20 -38.09 0.40
CA ASN A 23 28.45 -37.34 0.51
C ASN A 23 29.66 -38.24 0.28
N GLY A 24 29.67 -39.44 0.85
CA GLY A 24 30.74 -40.41 0.65
C GLY A 24 30.92 -40.80 -0.83
N LEU A 25 29.83 -40.99 -1.58
CA LEU A 25 29.91 -41.25 -3.02
C LEU A 25 30.50 -40.07 -3.80
N LYS A 26 30.14 -38.82 -3.45
CA LYS A 26 30.72 -37.62 -4.05
C LYS A 26 32.22 -37.47 -3.75
N GLU A 27 32.65 -37.85 -2.56
CA GLU A 27 34.06 -37.86 -2.19
C GLU A 27 34.83 -38.91 -2.98
N VAL A 28 34.28 -40.12 -3.13
CA VAL A 28 34.87 -41.18 -3.97
C VAL A 28 34.98 -40.73 -5.43
N GLU A 29 33.94 -40.09 -5.98
CA GLU A 29 33.97 -39.54 -7.34
C GLU A 29 35.07 -38.48 -7.51
N ARG A 30 35.20 -37.57 -6.55
CA ARG A 30 36.26 -36.55 -6.55
C ARG A 30 37.66 -37.18 -6.52
N GLU A 31 37.86 -38.22 -5.70
CA GLU A 31 39.14 -38.92 -5.58
C GLU A 31 39.50 -39.66 -6.88
N ILE A 32 38.52 -40.28 -7.54
CA ILE A 32 38.72 -40.92 -8.85
C ILE A 32 39.16 -39.90 -9.89
N GLU A 33 38.56 -38.70 -9.90
CA GLU A 33 38.94 -37.64 -10.85
C GLU A 33 40.34 -37.09 -10.54
N PHE A 34 40.70 -36.96 -9.26
CA PHE A 34 42.05 -36.57 -8.85
C PHE A 34 43.11 -37.55 -9.38
N HIS A 35 42.91 -38.86 -9.19
CA HIS A 35 43.82 -39.91 -9.67
C HIS A 35 43.86 -40.05 -11.19
N ARG A 36 42.83 -39.58 -11.91
CA ARG A 36 42.81 -39.58 -13.38
C ARG A 36 43.89 -38.70 -14.01
N SER A 37 44.25 -37.62 -13.31
CA SER A 37 45.22 -36.62 -13.78
C SER A 37 46.67 -36.90 -13.35
N GLN A 38 46.90 -37.94 -12.53
CA GLN A 38 48.22 -38.26 -11.98
C GLN A 38 48.98 -39.27 -12.84
N GLN A 39 50.31 -39.29 -12.69
CA GLN A 39 51.15 -40.30 -13.34
C GLN A 39 50.85 -41.68 -12.77
N VAL A 40 50.35 -42.58 -13.64
CA VAL A 40 50.01 -43.96 -13.26
C VAL A 40 51.29 -44.73 -12.97
N THR A 41 51.44 -45.18 -11.73
CA THR A 41 52.52 -46.08 -11.34
C THR A 41 52.16 -47.49 -11.81
N SER A 42 53.07 -48.24 -12.43
CA SER A 42 52.74 -49.47 -13.18
C SER A 42 52.13 -50.64 -12.36
N ALA A 43 52.04 -50.51 -11.03
CA ALA A 43 51.41 -51.48 -10.13
C ALA A 43 50.09 -50.98 -9.49
N ASP A 44 49.66 -49.75 -9.79
CA ASP A 44 48.46 -49.16 -9.19
C ASP A 44 47.17 -49.66 -9.85
N ARG A 45 46.27 -50.21 -9.03
CA ARG A 45 44.97 -50.76 -9.43
C ARG A 45 43.79 -49.96 -8.87
N PHE A 46 44.04 -48.81 -8.25
CA PHE A 46 43.00 -47.98 -7.66
C PHE A 46 41.92 -47.59 -8.66
N LEU A 47 42.30 -46.98 -9.80
CA LEU A 47 41.34 -46.48 -10.79
C LEU A 47 40.40 -47.56 -11.35
N PRO A 48 40.87 -48.74 -11.81
CA PRO A 48 39.99 -49.83 -12.25
C PRO A 48 39.00 -50.27 -11.17
N VAL A 49 39.48 -50.50 -9.95
CA VAL A 49 38.64 -51.01 -8.83
C VAL A 49 37.63 -49.95 -8.40
N MET A 50 38.06 -48.71 -8.22
CA MET A 50 37.21 -47.65 -7.70
C MET A 50 36.18 -47.18 -8.72
N LYS A 51 36.47 -47.24 -10.02
CA LYS A 51 35.46 -46.96 -11.07
C LYS A 51 34.36 -48.00 -11.09
N GLU A 52 34.70 -49.28 -10.97
CA GLU A 52 33.72 -50.36 -10.89
C GLU A 52 32.88 -50.24 -9.61
N PHE A 53 33.54 -49.99 -8.48
CA PHE A 53 32.87 -49.72 -7.20
C PHE A 53 31.90 -48.53 -7.30
N LEU A 54 32.35 -47.38 -7.80
CA LEU A 54 31.52 -46.17 -7.90
C LEU A 54 30.29 -46.44 -8.78
N SER A 55 30.46 -47.12 -9.92
CA SER A 55 29.33 -47.48 -10.79
C SER A 55 28.29 -48.34 -10.06
N SER A 56 28.73 -49.41 -9.39
CA SER A 56 27.85 -50.31 -8.63
C SER A 56 27.22 -49.63 -7.42
N ALA A 57 27.99 -48.81 -6.69
CA ALA A 57 27.53 -48.14 -5.49
C ALA A 57 26.54 -47.01 -5.81
N THR A 58 26.76 -46.25 -6.88
CA THR A 58 25.82 -45.21 -7.36
C THR A 58 24.49 -45.83 -7.79
N CYS A 59 24.52 -46.95 -8.53
CA CYS A 59 23.29 -47.63 -8.93
C CYS A 59 22.47 -48.08 -7.70
N ARG A 60 23.11 -48.81 -6.77
CA ARG A 60 22.46 -49.29 -5.55
C ARG A 60 21.98 -48.15 -4.65
N PHE A 61 22.74 -47.06 -4.59
CA PHE A 61 22.34 -45.89 -3.81
C PHE A 61 21.13 -45.18 -4.41
N SER A 62 21.02 -45.12 -5.75
CA SER A 62 19.82 -44.58 -6.42
C SER A 62 18.58 -45.39 -6.07
N GLU A 63 18.65 -46.72 -6.14
CA GLU A 63 17.54 -47.61 -5.75
C GLU A 63 17.14 -47.41 -4.28
N LEU A 64 18.13 -47.28 -3.39
CA LEU A 64 17.89 -47.01 -1.97
C LEU A 64 17.24 -45.64 -1.75
N GLU A 65 17.65 -44.63 -2.51
CA GLU A 65 17.09 -43.28 -2.44
C GLU A 65 15.63 -43.25 -2.88
N ASP A 66 15.28 -43.97 -3.94
CA ASP A 66 13.90 -44.13 -4.38
C ASP A 66 13.03 -44.80 -3.31
N LEU A 67 13.52 -45.89 -2.70
CA LEU A 67 12.83 -46.57 -1.59
C LEU A 67 12.66 -45.67 -0.38
N PHE A 68 13.67 -44.87 -0.05
CA PHE A 68 13.62 -43.92 1.05
C PHE A 68 12.58 -42.82 0.81
N GLN A 69 12.49 -42.27 -0.41
CA GLN A 69 11.49 -41.28 -0.77
C GLN A 69 10.07 -41.87 -0.79
N ASP A 70 9.87 -43.09 -1.28
CA ASP A 70 8.58 -43.78 -1.23
C ASP A 70 8.12 -43.96 0.22
N MET A 71 9.02 -44.42 1.10
CA MET A 71 8.72 -44.54 2.53
C MET A 71 8.32 -43.19 3.15
N LYS A 72 9.08 -42.12 2.88
CA LYS A 72 8.80 -40.78 3.39
C LYS A 72 7.44 -40.26 2.90
N THR A 73 7.13 -40.48 1.63
CA THR A 73 5.85 -40.09 1.02
C THR A 73 4.70 -40.82 1.70
N ARG A 74 4.78 -42.16 1.85
CA ARG A 74 3.72 -42.94 2.50
C ARG A 74 3.52 -42.59 3.97
N VAL A 75 4.59 -42.33 4.72
CA VAL A 75 4.49 -41.88 6.11
C VAL A 75 3.85 -40.50 6.18
N SER A 76 4.24 -39.58 5.30
CA SER A 76 3.63 -38.25 5.20
C SER A 76 2.15 -38.36 4.86
N ASP A 77 1.77 -39.17 3.88
CA ASP A 77 0.39 -39.38 3.47
C ASP A 77 -0.43 -40.01 4.61
N ALA A 78 0.13 -40.98 5.34
CA ALA A 78 -0.54 -41.59 6.49
C ALA A 78 -0.75 -40.57 7.63
N LEU A 79 0.26 -39.75 7.92
CA LEU A 79 0.16 -38.68 8.93
C LEU A 79 -0.86 -37.62 8.52
N PHE A 80 -0.85 -37.22 7.24
CA PHE A 80 -1.80 -36.27 6.69
C PHE A 80 -3.23 -36.79 6.81
N ASN A 81 -3.49 -38.03 6.39
CA ASN A 81 -4.81 -38.65 6.51
C ASN A 81 -5.28 -38.77 7.96
N LEU A 82 -4.38 -39.14 8.88
CA LEU A 82 -4.70 -39.20 10.31
C LEU A 82 -5.04 -37.81 10.88
N TYR A 83 -4.29 -36.79 10.48
CA TYR A 83 -4.54 -35.41 10.89
C TYR A 83 -5.86 -34.88 10.32
N PHE A 84 -6.11 -35.13 9.04
CA PHE A 84 -7.34 -34.76 8.35
C PHE A 84 -8.56 -35.38 9.06
N ASP A 85 -8.54 -36.68 9.28
CA ASP A 85 -9.60 -37.42 9.98
C ASP A 85 -9.81 -36.91 11.42
N ARG A 86 -8.74 -36.53 12.12
CA ARG A 86 -8.84 -35.86 13.43
C ARG A 86 -9.47 -34.47 13.31
N ALA A 87 -9.08 -33.66 12.33
CA ALA A 87 -9.57 -32.30 12.14
C ALA A 87 -11.05 -32.28 11.76
N VAL A 88 -11.45 -33.08 10.76
CA VAL A 88 -12.84 -33.21 10.31
C VAL A 88 -13.77 -33.57 11.46
N ARG A 89 -13.41 -34.58 12.27
CA ARG A 89 -14.16 -34.94 13.48
C ARG A 89 -14.22 -33.83 14.52
N LEU A 90 -13.16 -33.03 14.66
CA LEU A 90 -13.10 -31.93 15.64
C LEU A 90 -14.03 -30.77 15.25
N PHE A 91 -14.23 -30.57 13.95
CA PHE A 91 -15.17 -29.58 13.41
C PHE A 91 -16.59 -30.14 13.21
N GLY A 92 -16.84 -31.40 13.56
CA GLY A 92 -18.16 -32.04 13.52
C GLY A 92 -18.60 -32.53 12.15
N GLU A 93 -17.69 -32.57 11.18
CA GLU A 93 -17.91 -33.09 9.84
C GLU A 93 -17.66 -34.61 9.77
N ASP A 94 -18.16 -35.28 8.73
CA ASP A 94 -17.86 -36.70 8.46
C ASP A 94 -16.74 -36.84 7.42
N ASN A 95 -15.69 -37.59 7.79
CA ASN A 95 -14.52 -37.86 6.96
C ASN A 95 -14.83 -38.74 5.75
N SER A 96 -16.01 -39.37 5.70
CA SER A 96 -16.49 -40.10 4.52
C SER A 96 -17.14 -39.20 3.47
N THR A 97 -17.54 -37.99 3.86
CA THR A 97 -18.35 -37.09 3.01
C THR A 97 -17.59 -35.90 2.45
N ILE A 98 -16.44 -35.54 3.05
CA ILE A 98 -15.66 -34.37 2.64
C ILE A 98 -14.24 -34.78 2.24
N GLN A 99 -13.74 -34.25 1.12
CA GLN A 99 -12.36 -34.45 0.70
C GLN A 99 -11.43 -33.44 1.40
N PRO A 100 -10.13 -33.73 1.52
CA PRO A 100 -9.16 -32.79 2.10
C PRO A 100 -9.15 -31.43 1.42
N ASP A 101 -9.17 -31.39 0.09
CA ASP A 101 -9.16 -30.14 -0.68
C ASP A 101 -10.39 -29.28 -0.40
N ASP A 102 -11.57 -29.90 -0.31
CA ASP A 102 -12.81 -29.19 0.00
C ASP A 102 -12.82 -28.68 1.44
N PHE A 103 -12.43 -29.52 2.40
CA PHE A 103 -12.38 -29.15 3.82
C PHE A 103 -11.40 -28.00 4.08
N PHE A 104 -10.16 -28.11 3.61
CA PHE A 104 -9.16 -27.06 3.80
C PHE A 104 -9.44 -25.83 2.92
N GLY A 105 -10.11 -26.02 1.77
CA GLY A 105 -10.61 -24.94 0.93
C GLY A 105 -11.60 -24.01 1.64
N ILE A 106 -12.42 -24.53 2.58
CA ILE A 106 -13.30 -23.70 3.41
C ILE A 106 -12.47 -22.71 4.24
N PHE A 107 -11.40 -23.18 4.89
CA PHE A 107 -10.55 -22.32 5.71
C PHE A 107 -9.75 -21.34 4.84
N ASP A 108 -9.25 -21.76 3.68
CA ASP A 108 -8.53 -20.87 2.76
C ASP A 108 -9.43 -19.72 2.29
N ALA A 109 -10.63 -20.03 1.82
CA ALA A 109 -11.62 -19.03 1.43
C ALA A 109 -11.98 -18.09 2.59
N PHE A 110 -12.14 -18.64 3.80
CA PHE A 110 -12.37 -17.84 5.01
C PHE A 110 -11.20 -16.90 5.32
N LEU A 111 -9.95 -17.37 5.23
CA LEU A 111 -8.76 -16.57 5.50
C LEU A 111 -8.60 -15.44 4.49
N VAL A 112 -8.87 -15.71 3.21
CA VAL A 112 -8.90 -14.69 2.15
C VAL A 112 -9.95 -13.63 2.48
N ALA A 113 -11.21 -14.03 2.68
CA ALA A 113 -12.29 -13.10 2.99
C ALA A 113 -12.05 -12.31 4.28
N PHE A 114 -11.47 -12.95 5.31
CA PHE A 114 -11.10 -12.31 6.56
C PHE A 114 -10.01 -11.25 6.35
N SER A 115 -9.02 -11.54 5.51
CA SER A 115 -7.95 -10.59 5.16
C SER A 115 -8.48 -9.38 4.40
N GLU A 116 -9.40 -9.60 3.45
CA GLU A 116 -10.07 -8.54 2.69
C GLU A 116 -10.92 -7.67 3.62
N ALA A 117 -11.74 -8.27 4.48
CA ALA A 117 -12.56 -7.55 5.44
C ALA A 117 -11.72 -6.70 6.41
N ARG A 118 -10.56 -7.21 6.83
CA ARG A 118 -9.61 -6.44 7.64
C ARG A 118 -9.10 -5.22 6.88
N GLN A 119 -8.71 -5.39 5.62
CA GLN A 119 -8.24 -4.30 4.78
C GLN A 119 -9.35 -3.27 4.48
N ASP A 120 -10.58 -3.72 4.26
CA ASP A 120 -11.74 -2.86 4.06
C ASP A 120 -12.07 -2.04 5.29
N ASN A 121 -11.99 -2.63 6.49
CA ASN A 121 -12.17 -1.90 7.74
C ASN A 121 -11.14 -0.78 7.91
N ASP A 122 -9.88 -1.04 7.57
CA ASP A 122 -8.82 -0.04 7.59
C ASP A 122 -9.09 1.08 6.55
N ASN A 123 -9.57 0.73 5.36
CA ASN A 123 -9.95 1.68 4.32
C ASN A 123 -11.15 2.54 4.72
N ILE A 124 -12.19 1.95 5.33
CA ILE A 124 -13.37 2.66 5.82
C ILE A 124 -12.98 3.66 6.90
N LYS A 125 -12.10 3.27 7.84
CA LYS A 125 -11.60 4.16 8.88
C LYS A 125 -10.88 5.37 8.28
N ARG A 126 -9.97 5.14 7.33
CA ARG A 126 -9.25 6.21 6.63
C ARG A 126 -10.19 7.15 5.88
N ARG A 127 -11.14 6.60 5.13
CA ARG A 127 -12.12 7.40 4.36
C ARG A 127 -13.00 8.25 5.28
N ARG A 128 -13.41 7.72 6.42
CA ARG A 128 -14.20 8.47 7.43
C ARG A 128 -13.42 9.67 7.96
N GLU A 129 -12.14 9.49 8.30
CA GLU A 129 -11.27 10.57 8.77
C GLU A 129 -11.03 11.65 7.70
N GLU A 130 -10.92 11.27 6.43
CA GLU A 130 -10.79 12.19 5.31
C GLU A 130 -12.08 12.99 5.03
N GLU A 131 -13.24 12.33 5.10
CA GLU A 131 -14.54 12.97 4.89
C GLU A 131 -14.85 13.98 6.02
N GLU A 132 -14.58 13.63 7.27
CA GLU A 132 -14.74 14.54 8.41
C GLU A 132 -13.86 15.79 8.26
N LYS A 133 -12.61 15.63 7.82
CA LYS A 133 -11.73 16.77 7.49
C LYS A 133 -12.30 17.64 6.38
N ARG A 134 -12.89 17.04 5.34
CA ARG A 134 -13.50 17.80 4.23
C ARG A 134 -14.72 18.60 4.68
N VAL A 135 -15.62 17.99 5.46
CA VAL A 135 -16.81 18.66 6.00
C VAL A 135 -16.40 19.83 6.92
N LEU A 136 -15.38 19.63 7.76
CA LEU A 136 -14.86 20.70 8.63
C LEU A 136 -14.29 21.88 7.82
N GLN A 137 -13.50 21.60 6.78
CA GLN A 137 -12.95 22.64 5.91
C GLN A 137 -14.05 23.38 5.13
N GLU A 138 -15.06 22.67 4.63
CA GLU A 138 -16.19 23.29 3.93
C GLU A 138 -17.03 24.15 4.87
N ALA A 139 -17.29 23.69 6.10
CA ALA A 139 -18.00 24.46 7.12
C ALA A 139 -17.23 25.72 7.51
N GLU A 140 -15.91 25.64 7.66
CA GLU A 140 -15.08 26.79 7.96
C GLU A 140 -15.08 27.82 6.82
N LEU A 141 -14.97 27.38 5.56
CA LEU A 141 -15.07 28.27 4.40
C LEU A 141 -16.46 28.92 4.29
N LYS A 142 -17.54 28.18 4.52
CA LYS A 142 -18.91 28.73 4.56
C LYS A 142 -19.05 29.79 5.64
N LYS A 143 -18.56 29.54 6.86
CA LYS A 143 -18.57 30.53 7.95
C LYS A 143 -17.84 31.82 7.54
N ARG A 144 -16.62 31.70 6.99
CA ARG A 144 -15.83 32.86 6.51
C ARG A 144 -16.51 33.63 5.39
N THR A 145 -17.29 32.98 4.52
CA THR A 145 -18.02 33.69 3.44
C THR A 145 -19.25 34.43 3.98
N ILE A 146 -19.96 33.86 4.95
CA ILE A 146 -21.09 34.51 5.61
C ILE A 146 -20.61 35.70 6.44
N GLU A 147 -19.52 35.57 7.20
CA GLU A 147 -18.93 36.69 7.96
C GLU A 147 -18.53 37.85 7.04
N ARG A 148 -17.92 37.58 5.88
CA ARG A 148 -17.62 38.62 4.89
C ARG A 148 -18.88 39.27 4.32
N LYS A 149 -19.92 38.50 4.02
CA LYS A 149 -21.21 39.04 3.53
C LYS A 149 -21.88 39.90 4.59
N ASN A 150 -21.98 39.43 5.82
CA ASN A 150 -22.59 40.17 6.93
C ASN A 150 -21.82 41.47 7.25
N SER A 151 -20.48 41.43 7.19
CA SER A 151 -19.65 42.64 7.39
C SER A 151 -19.84 43.64 6.24
N ARG A 152 -19.91 43.14 5.00
CA ARG A 152 -20.16 43.97 3.82
C ARG A 152 -21.57 44.58 3.83
N ASP A 153 -22.59 43.79 4.15
CA ASP A 153 -23.99 44.22 4.22
C ASP A 153 -24.21 45.20 5.38
N GLY A 154 -23.53 45.02 6.52
CA GLY A 154 -23.54 45.99 7.62
C GLY A 154 -22.92 47.34 7.25
N ILE A 155 -21.86 47.36 6.45
CA ILE A 155 -21.24 48.58 5.93
C ILE A 155 -22.14 49.22 4.85
N LEU A 156 -22.66 48.44 3.91
CA LEU A 156 -23.54 48.94 2.85
C LEU A 156 -24.89 49.46 3.38
N ALA A 157 -25.47 48.81 4.40
CA ALA A 157 -26.70 49.29 5.04
C ALA A 157 -26.49 50.61 5.79
N LYS A 158 -25.33 50.79 6.44
CA LYS A 158 -24.93 52.08 7.03
C LYS A 158 -24.78 53.17 5.98
N VAL A 159 -24.13 52.87 4.85
CA VAL A 159 -23.99 53.82 3.72
C VAL A 159 -25.35 54.15 3.09
N GLY A 160 -26.23 53.16 2.90
CA GLY A 160 -27.57 53.36 2.34
C GLY A 160 -28.49 54.22 3.20
N ASN A 161 -28.40 54.07 4.53
CA ASN A 161 -29.15 54.91 5.46
C ASN A 161 -28.59 56.36 5.54
N SER A 162 -27.28 56.57 5.47
CA SER A 162 -26.70 57.92 5.38
C SER A 162 -27.06 58.62 4.06
N LEU A 163 -27.12 57.91 2.93
CA LEU A 163 -27.57 58.49 1.64
C LEU A 163 -29.06 58.86 1.66
N LYS A 164 -29.91 58.07 2.32
CA LYS A 164 -31.35 58.34 2.44
C LYS A 164 -31.63 59.54 3.37
N ASN A 165 -30.86 59.69 4.46
CA ASN A 165 -30.96 60.84 5.36
C ASN A 165 -30.29 62.12 4.80
N GLY A 166 -29.33 62.00 3.89
CA GLY A 166 -28.71 63.14 3.19
C GLY A 166 -29.60 63.77 2.11
N LEU A 167 -30.55 63.01 1.56
CA LEU A 167 -31.49 63.50 0.53
C LEU A 167 -32.75 64.18 1.11
N SER A 168 -33.07 63.98 2.39
CA SER A 168 -34.24 64.58 3.02
C SER A 168 -34.00 65.96 3.65
N ASN A 169 -32.77 66.51 3.57
CA ASN A 169 -32.44 67.80 4.22
C ASN A 169 -31.91 68.87 3.25
N GLY A 170 -32.41 68.85 2.00
CA GLY A 170 -32.10 69.84 0.97
C GLY A 170 -33.12 70.98 0.79
N LEU A 171 -34.15 71.08 1.63
CA LEU A 171 -35.12 72.20 1.55
C LEU A 171 -35.71 72.57 2.92
N SER A 172 -34.88 73.14 3.79
CA SER A 172 -35.36 74.17 4.71
C SER A 172 -34.19 75.04 5.15
N SER A 173 -34.12 76.24 4.58
CA SER A 173 -33.19 77.26 5.02
C SER A 173 -33.68 77.88 6.33
N SER A 174 -32.77 77.95 7.30
CA SER A 174 -32.71 78.94 8.39
C SER A 174 -33.91 79.07 9.33
N THR A 175 -33.87 78.29 10.42
CA THR A 175 -33.81 78.87 11.78
C THR A 175 -32.88 78.02 12.64
N ARG A 176 -31.74 78.63 13.00
CA ARG A 176 -30.86 78.42 14.18
C ARG A 176 -30.99 77.08 14.94
N ARG A 177 -29.87 76.34 15.05
CA ARG A 177 -29.10 76.18 16.31
C ARG A 177 -27.92 75.21 16.14
N GLU A 178 -26.88 75.49 16.92
CA GLU A 178 -25.69 74.66 17.14
C GLU A 178 -26.01 73.18 17.38
N SER A 179 -25.30 72.31 16.66
CA SER A 179 -24.74 71.08 17.20
C SER A 179 -23.59 70.64 16.29
N THR A 180 -22.39 70.88 16.81
CA THR A 180 -21.11 70.33 16.39
C THR A 180 -21.15 68.80 16.41
N GLY A 181 -20.67 68.14 15.35
CA GLY A 181 -20.22 66.74 15.49
C GLY A 181 -20.32 65.88 14.24
N ASP A 182 -21.52 65.66 13.71
CA ASP A 182 -21.74 64.33 13.11
C ASP A 182 -21.48 64.23 11.59
N ALA A 183 -21.69 65.29 10.80
CA ALA A 183 -21.55 65.16 9.34
C ALA A 183 -20.10 65.17 8.80
N LYS A 184 -19.15 65.76 9.54
CA LYS A 184 -17.72 65.84 9.11
C LYS A 184 -16.93 64.59 9.49
N GLY A 185 -17.38 63.87 10.53
CA GLY A 185 -16.81 62.60 10.96
C GLY A 185 -17.14 61.45 10.01
N GLU A 186 -18.35 61.40 9.44
CA GLU A 186 -18.78 60.27 8.60
C GLU A 186 -17.98 60.10 7.29
N PHE A 187 -17.58 61.21 6.64
CA PHE A 187 -16.69 61.15 5.48
C PHE A 187 -15.27 60.77 5.87
N ASP A 188 -14.78 61.29 7.01
CA ASP A 188 -13.46 60.96 7.53
C ASP A 188 -13.40 59.50 8.05
N ASP A 189 -14.50 58.95 8.54
CA ASP A 189 -14.71 57.54 8.90
C ASP A 189 -14.70 56.65 7.65
N LEU A 190 -15.31 57.10 6.55
CA LEU A 190 -15.22 56.41 5.26
C LEU A 190 -13.80 56.43 4.69
N ILE A 191 -13.15 57.59 4.73
CA ILE A 191 -11.79 57.79 4.24
C ILE A 191 -10.79 57.04 5.13
N SER A 192 -11.00 57.01 6.45
CA SER A 192 -10.16 56.26 7.39
C SER A 192 -10.36 54.76 7.22
N ALA A 193 -11.58 54.24 7.01
CA ALA A 193 -11.82 52.83 6.68
C ALA A 193 -11.21 52.42 5.31
N LEU A 194 -11.20 53.32 4.33
CA LEU A 194 -10.52 53.12 3.04
C LEU A 194 -9.00 53.23 3.13
N ARG A 195 -8.47 54.16 3.93
CA ARG A 195 -7.01 54.32 4.19
C ARG A 195 -6.44 53.19 5.01
N THR A 196 -7.15 52.73 6.05
CA THR A 196 -6.77 51.58 6.88
C THR A 196 -7.00 50.25 6.16
N GLY A 197 -7.87 50.24 5.13
CA GLY A 197 -8.12 49.07 4.29
C GLY A 197 -9.18 48.12 4.86
N ASP A 198 -9.86 48.51 5.93
CA ASP A 198 -10.87 47.73 6.64
C ASP A 198 -12.11 47.44 5.77
N VAL A 199 -12.40 48.32 4.80
CA VAL A 199 -13.42 48.12 3.74
C VAL A 199 -13.16 46.88 2.88
N PHE A 200 -11.89 46.50 2.70
CA PHE A 200 -11.49 45.35 1.91
C PHE A 200 -11.07 44.22 2.85
N GLY A 201 -12.02 43.75 3.66
CA GLY A 201 -11.75 42.83 4.78
C GLY A 201 -10.72 41.74 4.46
N GLU A 202 -9.81 41.47 5.41
CA GLU A 202 -8.70 40.49 5.52
C GLU A 202 -7.95 39.98 4.25
N ASP A 203 -8.61 39.69 3.14
CA ASP A 203 -8.02 39.11 1.92
C ASP A 203 -7.18 40.12 1.12
N MET A 204 -7.48 41.42 1.20
CA MET A 204 -6.66 42.46 0.55
C MET A 204 -5.33 42.67 1.28
N ALA A 205 -5.32 42.49 2.61
CA ALA A 205 -4.11 42.51 3.43
C ALA A 205 -3.15 41.36 3.08
N LYS A 206 -3.68 40.19 2.70
CA LYS A 206 -2.89 39.04 2.22
C LYS A 206 -2.22 39.30 0.86
N PHE A 207 -2.89 40.02 -0.05
CA PHE A 207 -2.29 40.44 -1.32
C PHE A 207 -1.11 41.42 -1.18
N LYS A 208 -1.10 42.24 -0.11
CA LYS A 208 0.02 43.15 0.20
C LYS A 208 1.19 42.45 0.90
N ARG A 209 0.95 41.43 1.75
CA ARG A 209 2.04 40.65 2.37
C ARG A 209 2.79 39.76 1.37
N SER A 210 2.11 39.19 0.38
CA SER A 210 2.74 38.34 -0.65
C SER A 210 3.78 39.10 -1.50
N ARG A 211 3.54 40.37 -1.83
CA ARG A 211 4.51 41.19 -2.58
C ARG A 211 5.72 41.65 -1.76
N LYS A 212 5.65 41.67 -0.43
CA LYS A 212 6.78 42.04 0.45
C LYS A 212 7.69 40.84 0.78
N ALA A 213 7.18 39.61 0.69
CA ALA A 213 7.97 38.39 0.88
C ALA A 213 8.88 38.03 -0.32
N ARG A 214 8.67 38.63 -1.51
CA ARG A 214 9.50 38.39 -2.70
C ARG A 214 10.73 39.29 -2.83
N VAL A 215 10.95 40.24 -1.91
CA VAL A 215 12.03 41.25 -2.05
C VAL A 215 13.12 41.12 -0.97
N VAL A 216 13.02 40.16 -0.05
CA VAL A 216 14.07 39.92 0.96
C VAL A 216 14.30 38.41 1.15
N THR A 217 14.98 37.78 0.18
CA THR A 217 15.96 36.70 0.41
C THR A 217 16.80 36.52 -0.86
N ASN A 218 18.10 36.78 -0.73
CA ASN A 218 19.13 36.39 -1.68
C ASN A 218 19.08 34.89 -2.00
N GLY A 219 19.42 34.56 -3.26
CA GLY A 219 20.06 33.30 -3.61
C GLY A 219 19.14 32.10 -3.81
N ASN A 220 18.59 31.95 -5.02
CA ASN A 220 18.82 30.78 -5.87
C ASN A 220 17.93 30.82 -7.12
N SER A 221 18.57 30.68 -8.27
CA SER A 221 17.94 30.47 -9.57
C SER A 221 17.01 29.25 -9.55
N PRO A 222 15.82 29.28 -10.17
CA PRO A 222 15.15 28.06 -10.59
C PRO A 222 15.66 27.67 -11.97
N THR A 223 16.21 26.46 -12.02
CA THR A 223 16.55 25.70 -13.21
C THR A 223 15.37 25.59 -14.19
N ARG A 224 15.68 25.90 -15.45
CA ARG A 224 14.91 25.63 -16.65
C ARG A 224 14.95 24.12 -16.96
N MET A 225 13.87 23.39 -16.73
CA MET A 225 13.60 22.03 -17.24
C MET A 225 12.10 21.76 -17.05
N ASN A 226 11.33 21.08 -17.90
CA ASN A 226 11.46 20.68 -19.29
C ASN A 226 10.04 20.24 -19.66
N SER A 227 9.44 20.85 -20.69
CA SER A 227 8.15 20.43 -21.24
C SER A 227 8.38 19.24 -22.17
N LEU A 228 8.04 18.04 -21.70
CA LEU A 228 7.96 16.78 -22.43
C LEU A 228 6.67 16.10 -21.94
N ASN A 229 5.71 15.60 -22.70
CA ASN A 229 5.57 15.38 -24.13
C ASN A 229 4.08 15.55 -24.48
N LYS A 230 3.83 16.26 -25.58
CA LYS A 230 2.58 16.24 -26.33
C LYS A 230 2.88 15.39 -27.58
N GLU A 231 1.95 14.51 -27.92
CA GLU A 231 1.89 13.60 -29.10
C GLU A 231 2.50 12.20 -28.93
N ASP A 232 1.63 11.18 -28.84
CA ASP A 232 1.41 10.17 -29.90
C ASP A 232 0.07 9.46 -29.59
N SER A 233 -1.03 9.72 -30.29
CA SER A 233 -1.48 9.10 -31.54
C SER A 233 -1.52 7.56 -31.55
N ARG A 234 -2.76 7.06 -31.62
CA ARG A 234 -3.22 5.85 -32.35
C ARG A 234 -2.83 4.48 -31.81
N GLU A 235 -3.78 3.86 -31.11
CA GLU A 235 -4.06 2.43 -31.31
C GLU A 235 -5.58 2.18 -31.33
N ARG A 236 -6.11 1.97 -32.54
CA ARG A 236 -7.39 1.31 -32.77
C ARG A 236 -7.08 0.15 -33.72
N VAL A 237 -6.78 -1.01 -33.15
CA VAL A 237 -6.68 -2.27 -33.90
C VAL A 237 -7.46 -3.35 -33.15
N LEU A 238 -8.76 -3.40 -33.44
CA LEU A 238 -9.65 -4.56 -33.31
C LEU A 238 -10.62 -4.36 -34.49
N SER A 239 -10.91 -5.28 -35.40
CA SER A 239 -10.57 -6.69 -35.60
C SER A 239 -11.20 -7.00 -36.97
N ASN A 240 -10.47 -7.56 -37.94
CA ASN A 240 -11.13 -8.13 -39.12
C ASN A 240 -10.35 -9.35 -39.65
N SER A 241 -10.86 -10.54 -39.32
CA SER A 241 -10.73 -11.80 -40.06
C SER A 241 -11.67 -12.79 -39.38
N ARG A 242 -12.44 -13.64 -40.05
CA ARG A 242 -12.70 -13.93 -41.46
C ARG A 242 -13.96 -14.81 -41.39
N LYS A 243 -15.00 -14.51 -42.17
CA LYS A 243 -16.02 -15.51 -42.53
C LYS A 243 -15.76 -15.88 -43.98
N GLY A 244 -15.63 -17.18 -44.25
CA GLY A 244 -15.42 -17.71 -45.58
C GLY A 244 -15.26 -19.22 -45.57
N GLN A 245 -16.39 -19.92 -45.44
CA GLN A 245 -16.89 -21.06 -46.22
C GLN A 245 -17.86 -21.88 -45.39
#